data_AF-A0A109JJE7-F1
#
_entry.id   AF-A0A109JJE7-F1
#
_cell.length_a   1.000
_cell.length_b   1.000
_cell.length_c   1.000
_cell.angle_alpha   90.00
_cell.angle_beta   90.00
_cell.angle_gamma   90.00
#
_symmetry.space_group_name_H-M   'P 1'
#
loop_
_entity.id
_entity.type
_entity.pdbx_description
1 polymer ?
#
loop_
_entity_poly.entity_id
_entity_poly.type
_entity_poly.pdbx_seq_one_letter_code
_entity_poly.pdbx_strand_id
1 'polypeptide(L)'
;MGLSEKVSRLTLAQQRALEAVEAGLVVRKYRSQLGGMLVCPDVRPKTLWSLLRDELICDGDENAHGECIMALTPTGQRELGRVGSNE
;
A
#
# COMPACT_ATOMS: atom_id res chain seq x y z
N MET A 1 -25.79 7.08 20.26
CA MET A 1 -24.39 7.17 19.79
C MET A 1 -24.11 5.93 18.96
N GLY A 2 -24.24 6.03 17.64
CA GLY A 2 -23.99 4.90 16.74
C GLY A 2 -22.52 4.83 16.41
N LEU A 3 -21.78 3.93 17.05
CA LEU A 3 -20.48 3.49 16.54
C LEU A 3 -20.80 2.67 15.27
N SER A 4 -20.78 3.34 14.13
CA SER A 4 -20.79 2.64 12.84
C SER A 4 -19.46 1.88 12.79
N GLU A 5 -19.51 0.58 13.10
CA GLU A 5 -18.47 -0.38 12.75
C GLU A 5 -18.27 -0.25 11.24
N LYS A 6 -17.29 0.56 10.84
CA LYS A 6 -16.86 0.65 9.45
C LYS A 6 -16.25 -0.70 9.14
N VAL A 7 -17.07 -1.59 8.60
CA VAL A 7 -16.62 -2.81 7.93
C VAL A 7 -15.55 -2.38 6.94
N SER A 8 -14.29 -2.70 7.25
CA SER A 8 -13.17 -2.39 6.37
C SER A 8 -13.49 -3.02 5.01
N ARG A 9 -13.61 -2.19 3.97
CA ARG A 9 -14.08 -2.63 2.64
C ARG A 9 -13.01 -3.40 1.87
N LEU A 10 -11.84 -3.61 2.49
CA LEU A 10 -10.73 -4.31 1.90
C LEU A 10 -11.04 -5.81 1.82
N THR A 11 -10.80 -6.37 0.64
CA THR A 11 -10.68 -7.82 0.51
C THR A 11 -9.43 -8.30 1.26
N LEU A 12 -9.40 -9.58 1.65
CA LEU A 12 -8.23 -10.18 2.30
C LEU A 12 -6.92 -9.98 1.50
N ALA A 13 -7.02 -9.98 0.16
CA ALA A 13 -5.88 -9.73 -0.71
C ALA A 13 -5.39 -8.27 -0.63
N GLN A 14 -6.30 -7.29 -0.51
CA GLN A 14 -5.94 -5.88 -0.34
C GLN A 14 -5.35 -5.62 1.05
N GLN A 15 -5.89 -6.25 2.09
CA GLN A 15 -5.35 -6.16 3.43
C GLN A 15 -3.90 -6.67 3.50
N ARG A 16 -3.65 -7.90 3.01
CA ARG A 16 -2.29 -8.46 2.93
C ARG A 16 -1.34 -7.60 2.10
N ALA A 17 -1.87 -6.97 1.05
CA ALA A 17 -1.09 -6.06 0.23
C ALA A 17 -0.69 -4.78 0.98
N LEU A 18 -1.57 -4.20 1.78
CA LEU A 18 -1.24 -3.06 2.63
C LEU A 18 -0.26 -3.45 3.74
N GLU A 19 -0.40 -4.62 4.35
CA GLU A 19 0.56 -5.16 5.33
C GLU A 19 1.95 -5.35 4.71
N ALA A 20 2.02 -5.84 3.46
CA ALA A 20 3.29 -5.95 2.74
C ALA A 20 3.94 -4.59 2.44
N VAL A 21 3.12 -3.55 2.20
CA VAL A 21 3.59 -2.17 2.02
C VAL A 21 4.10 -1.59 3.34
N GLU A 22 3.38 -1.81 4.45
CA GLU A 22 3.82 -1.43 5.81
C GLU A 22 5.18 -2.05 6.15
N ALA A 23 5.40 -3.31 5.74
CA ALA A 23 6.66 -4.02 5.94
C ALA A 23 7.78 -3.62 4.95
N GLY A 24 7.54 -2.70 4.02
CA GLY A 24 8.53 -2.26 3.03
C GLY A 24 8.88 -3.31 1.96
N LEU A 25 8.01 -4.30 1.75
CA LEU A 25 8.25 -5.42 0.81
C LEU A 25 7.80 -5.13 -0.62
N VAL A 26 7.12 -4.00 -0.84
CA VAL A 26 6.60 -3.62 -2.15
C VAL A 26 7.48 -2.53 -2.75
N VAL A 27 7.97 -2.78 -3.96
CA VAL A 27 8.79 -1.82 -4.69
C VAL A 27 8.19 -1.50 -6.06
N ARG A 28 8.36 -0.26 -6.50
CA ARG A 28 8.11 0.20 -7.86
C ARG A 28 9.43 0.31 -8.61
N LYS A 29 9.55 -0.48 -9.67
CA LYS A 29 10.69 -0.46 -10.59
C LYS A 29 10.32 0.38 -11.81
N TYR A 30 10.89 1.57 -11.98
CA TYR A 30 10.66 2.39 -13.16
C TYR A 30 11.47 1.85 -14.34
N ARG A 31 10.91 0.87 -15.06
CA ARG A 31 11.38 0.54 -16.41
C ARG A 31 10.80 1.58 -17.37
N SER A 32 11.62 2.09 -18.30
CA SER A 32 11.36 3.31 -19.07
C SER A 32 9.98 3.35 -19.76
N GLN A 33 9.47 4.58 -19.92
CA GLN A 33 8.24 5.05 -20.57
C GLN A 33 6.87 4.47 -20.14
N LEU A 34 6.80 3.34 -19.43
CA LEU A 34 5.53 2.68 -19.10
C LEU A 34 5.02 2.91 -17.67
N GLY A 35 5.56 3.91 -16.95
CA GLY A 35 5.09 4.26 -15.61
C GLY A 35 5.50 3.28 -14.49
N GLY A 36 6.40 2.35 -14.78
CA GLY A 36 6.99 1.42 -13.81
C GLY A 36 6.17 0.15 -13.53
N MET A 37 6.73 -0.74 -12.72
CA MET A 37 6.12 -2.02 -12.32
C MET A 37 6.17 -2.17 -10.80
N LEU A 38 5.00 -2.38 -10.19
CA LEU A 38 4.88 -2.75 -8.78
C LEU A 38 5.18 -4.23 -8.59
N VAL A 39 6.09 -4.54 -7.67
CA VAL A 39 6.60 -5.89 -7.42
C VAL A 39 6.49 -6.22 -5.94
N CYS A 40 5.91 -7.39 -5.66
CA CYS A 40 5.89 -8.03 -4.35
C CYS A 40 5.71 -9.55 -4.58
N PRO A 41 6.49 -10.45 -3.95
CA PRO A 41 6.40 -11.89 -4.20
C PRO A 41 5.01 -12.49 -3.97
N ASP A 42 4.34 -12.06 -2.90
CA ASP A 42 3.10 -12.70 -2.42
C ASP A 42 1.83 -11.93 -2.78
N VAL A 43 1.96 -10.80 -3.49
CA VAL A 43 0.84 -9.93 -3.85
C VAL A 43 0.74 -9.80 -5.35
N ARG A 44 -0.46 -10.08 -5.89
CA ARG A 44 -0.71 -9.91 -7.32
C ARG A 44 -0.54 -8.44 -7.72
N PRO A 45 0.17 -8.12 -8.82
CA PRO A 45 0.37 -6.74 -9.27
C PRO A 45 -0.93 -5.95 -9.44
N LYS A 46 -2.01 -6.59 -9.92
CA LYS A 46 -3.33 -5.96 -10.05
C LYS A 46 -3.86 -5.40 -8.72
N THR A 47 -3.61 -6.10 -7.61
CA THR A 47 -4.02 -5.63 -6.28
C THR A 47 -3.23 -4.38 -5.89
N LEU A 48 -1.91 -4.38 -6.09
CA LEU A 48 -1.06 -3.23 -5.79
C LEU A 48 -1.45 -1.99 -6.60
N TRP A 49 -1.72 -2.16 -7.89
CA TRP A 49 -2.21 -1.07 -8.74
C TRP A 49 -3.58 -0.56 -8.34
N SER A 50 -4.48 -1.43 -7.85
CA SER A 50 -5.75 -0.98 -7.28
C SER A 50 -5.51 -0.11 -6.06
N LEU A 51 -4.68 -0.55 -5.11
CA LEU A 51 -4.38 0.24 -3.91
C LEU A 51 -3.76 1.60 -4.23
N LEU A 52 -2.87 1.66 -5.21
CA LEU A 52 -2.27 2.91 -5.65
C LEU A 52 -3.29 3.85 -6.31
N ARG A 53 -4.13 3.32 -7.21
CA ARG A 53 -5.20 4.10 -7.84
C ARG A 53 -6.22 4.60 -6.81
N ASP A 54 -6.48 3.80 -5.79
CA ASP A 54 -7.39 4.12 -4.70
C ASP A 54 -6.69 4.98 -3.61
N GLU A 55 -5.48 5.48 -3.87
CA GLU A 55 -4.67 6.37 -3.02
C GLU A 55 -4.39 5.85 -1.60
N LEU A 56 -4.39 4.53 -1.43
CA LEU A 56 -4.06 3.88 -0.15
C LEU A 56 -2.55 3.71 0.03
N ILE A 57 -1.81 3.70 -1.07
CA ILE A 57 -0.35 3.64 -1.09
C ILE A 57 0.20 4.69 -2.04
N CYS A 58 1.45 5.09 -1.86
CA CYS A 58 2.14 6.04 -2.73
C CYS A 58 3.61 5.65 -2.88
N ASP A 59 4.28 6.31 -3.82
CA ASP A 59 5.74 6.23 -3.93
C ASP A 59 6.36 6.77 -2.63
N GLY A 60 7.31 6.03 -2.06
CA GLY A 60 8.08 6.39 -0.88
C GLY A 60 9.58 6.54 -1.20
N ASP A 61 10.43 6.13 -0.26
CA ASP A 61 11.89 6.29 -0.39
C ASP A 61 12.49 5.41 -1.49
N GLU A 62 13.53 5.92 -2.14
CA GLU A 62 14.30 5.16 -3.12
C GLU A 62 15.37 4.30 -2.42
N ASN A 63 15.45 3.01 -2.76
CA ASN A 63 16.46 2.11 -2.24
C ASN A 63 17.80 2.27 -2.98
N ALA A 64 18.85 1.60 -2.51
CA ALA A 64 20.20 1.66 -3.09
C ALA A 64 20.28 1.16 -4.56
N HIS A 65 19.22 0.52 -5.07
CA HIS A 65 19.14 0.01 -6.44
C HIS A 65 18.33 0.93 -7.37
N GLY A 66 17.88 2.09 -6.89
CA GLY A 66 17.05 3.01 -7.67
C GLY A 66 15.60 2.59 -7.79
N GLU A 67 15.11 1.73 -6.90
CA GLU A 67 13.72 1.29 -6.85
C GLU A 67 12.99 2.03 -5.73
N CYS A 68 11.78 2.51 -6.02
CA CYS A 68 10.99 3.20 -5.02
C CYS A 68 10.28 2.18 -4.12
N ILE A 69 10.54 2.22 -2.82
CA ILE A 69 9.82 1.45 -1.82
C ILE A 69 8.47 2.13 -1.62
N MET A 70 7.38 1.40 -1.82
CA MET A 70 6.04 1.95 -1.66
C MET A 70 5.75 2.21 -0.18
N ALA A 71 4.99 3.26 0.11
CA ALA A 71 4.58 3.63 1.45
C ALA A 71 3.04 3.68 1.58
N LEU A 72 2.53 3.53 2.80
CA LEU A 72 1.12 3.76 3.09
C LEU A 72 0.82 5.26 3.11
N THR A 73 -0.31 5.67 2.52
CA THR A 73 -0.84 7.01 2.76
C THR A 73 -1.55 7.07 4.12
N PRO A 74 -1.88 8.27 4.65
CA PRO A 74 -2.73 8.39 5.84
C PRO A 74 -4.09 7.68 5.70
N THR A 75 -4.59 7.52 4.47
CA THR A 75 -5.81 6.75 4.22
C THR A 75 -5.54 5.25 4.28
N GLY A 76 -4.45 4.75 3.69
CA GLY A 76 -4.04 3.35 3.82
C GLY A 76 -3.77 2.91 5.26
N GLN A 77 -3.13 3.76 6.05
CA GLN A 77 -2.91 3.53 7.49
C GLN A 77 -4.23 3.40 8.25
N ARG A 78 -5.21 4.27 7.97
CA ARG A 78 -6.54 4.20 8.57
C ARG A 78 -7.27 2.90 8.21
N GLU A 79 -7.20 2.47 6.95
CA GLU A 79 -7.86 1.23 6.50
C GLU A 79 -7.24 -0.03 7.14
N LEU A 80 -5.95 0.01 7.50
CA LEU A 80 -5.28 -1.03 8.29
C LEU A 80 -5.54 -0.94 9.81
N GLY A 81 -6.25 0.10 10.29
CA GLY A 81 -6.44 0.32 11.71
C GLY A 81 -5.19 0.83 12.44
N ARG A 82 -4.19 1.36 11.71
CA ARG A 82 -2.93 1.89 12.23
C ARG A 82 -3.00 3.37 12.63
N VAL A 83 -4.20 3.86 12.95
CA VAL A 83 -4.35 5.21 13.49
C VAL A 83 -3.68 5.22 14.85
N GLY A 84 -2.58 5.96 14.96
CA GLY A 84 -1.89 6.16 16.22
C GLY A 84 -2.88 6.59 17.30
N SER A 85 -2.95 5.79 18.36
CA SER A 85 -3.13 6.30 19.71
C SER A 85 -2.07 7.37 19.92
N ASN A 86 -2.46 8.63 19.79
CA ASN A 86 -1.65 9.74 20.26
C ASN A 86 -2.14 10.02 21.68
N GLU A 87 -1.57 9.29 22.64
CA GLU A 87 -1.56 9.70 24.05
C GLU A 87 -0.47 10.75 24.27
#